data_AF-A0A2T9YTM3-F1
#
_entry.id   AF-A0A2T9YTM3-F1
#
_cell.length_a   1.000
_cell.length_b   1.000
_cell.length_c   1.000
_cell.angle_alpha   90.00
_cell.angle_beta   90.00
_cell.angle_gamma   90.00
#
_symmetry.space_group_name_H-M   'P 1'
#
loop_
_entity.id
_entity.type
_entity.pdbx_description
1 polymer ?
#
loop_
_entity_poly.entity_id
_entity_poly.type
_entity_poly.pdbx_seq_one_letter_code
_entity_poly.pdbx_strand_id
1 'polypeptide(L)'
;MKFLNLIFFTGYAAAISCSDNSNSWGSCSNGKVKDYYYNIWINKSAAGMYTPIPIDVVDFWTKNQVTSKTFVNSLVHPDYMIKKCEATDIDWVYGITKQYSQNRVIDAQEWAGAIKDAYDVMNRYKTYQATVNTDFGSLALEATPIATSRKCKM
;
A
#
# COMPACT_ATOMS: atom_id res chain seq x y z
N MET A 1 -34.16 36.29 10.75
CA MET A 1 -33.14 35.58 9.94
C MET A 1 -32.17 34.91 10.91
N LYS A 2 -32.19 33.57 10.99
CA LYS A 2 -31.26 32.81 11.85
C LYS A 2 -30.06 32.41 11.00
N PHE A 3 -28.89 32.94 11.31
CA PHE A 3 -27.62 32.52 10.72
C PHE A 3 -27.27 31.13 11.28
N LEU A 4 -27.24 30.12 10.40
CA LEU A 4 -26.61 28.83 10.72
C LEU A 4 -25.09 29.02 10.63
N ASN A 5 -24.40 28.93 11.76
CA ASN A 5 -22.96 28.78 11.78
C ASN A 5 -22.60 27.36 11.30
N LEU A 6 -22.12 27.26 10.05
CA LEU A 6 -21.50 26.06 9.53
C LEU A 6 -20.11 25.93 10.16
N ILE A 7 -19.97 25.05 11.17
CA ILE A 7 -18.67 24.68 11.72
C ILE A 7 -18.10 23.56 10.85
N PHE A 8 -17.16 23.89 9.97
CA PHE A 8 -16.33 22.91 9.28
C PHE A 8 -15.32 22.33 10.27
N PHE A 9 -15.55 21.11 10.74
CA PHE A 9 -14.51 20.33 11.39
C PHE A 9 -13.58 19.75 10.31
N THR A 10 -12.52 20.46 9.98
CA THR A 10 -11.39 19.89 9.22
C THR A 10 -10.56 19.02 10.18
N GLY A 11 -11.07 17.84 10.50
CA GLY A 11 -10.28 16.81 11.16
C GLY A 11 -9.19 16.34 10.22
N TYR A 12 -7.99 16.92 10.32
CA TYR A 12 -6.80 16.35 9.70
C TYR A 12 -6.53 15.01 10.38
N ALA A 13 -6.85 13.91 9.69
CA ALA A 13 -6.36 12.60 10.11
C ALA A 13 -4.84 12.69 10.19
N ALA A 14 -4.27 12.38 11.36
CA ALA A 14 -2.84 12.44 11.55
C ALA A 14 -2.18 11.47 10.56
N ALA A 15 -1.33 12.00 9.68
CA ALA A 15 -0.65 11.20 8.69
C ALA A 15 0.25 10.16 9.37
N ILE A 16 0.20 8.90 8.92
CA ILE A 16 1.03 7.82 9.45
C ILE A 16 2.51 8.22 9.37
N SER A 17 3.21 7.99 10.49
CA SER A 17 4.63 8.26 10.64
C SER A 17 5.41 6.96 10.69
N CYS A 18 6.60 6.93 10.10
CA CYS A 18 7.46 5.76 10.05
C CYS A 18 8.86 6.07 10.58
N SER A 19 9.51 5.05 11.14
CA SER A 19 10.93 5.09 11.47
C SER A 19 11.77 5.28 10.20
N ASP A 20 13.04 5.68 10.38
CA ASP A 20 13.96 5.82 9.26
C ASP A 20 14.10 4.50 8.48
N ASN A 21 13.89 4.57 7.17
CA ASN A 21 14.04 3.47 6.22
C ASN A 21 15.23 3.69 5.26
N SER A 22 16.23 4.50 5.63
CA SER A 22 17.39 4.79 4.78
C SER A 22 18.21 3.55 4.43
N ASN A 23 18.35 2.59 5.35
CA ASN A 23 19.23 1.42 5.21
C ASN A 23 18.53 0.06 5.30
N SER A 24 17.33 0.01 5.87
CA SER A 24 16.59 -1.22 6.13
C SER A 24 15.08 -0.96 6.08
N TRP A 25 14.32 -2.00 6.41
CA TRP A 25 12.91 -1.85 6.74
C TRP A 25 12.71 -0.89 7.92
N GLY A 26 11.65 -0.08 7.84
CA GLY A 26 11.19 0.81 8.90
C GLY A 26 9.74 0.50 9.26
N SER A 27 9.42 0.51 10.56
CA SER A 27 8.05 0.32 11.05
C SER A 27 7.32 1.66 11.12
N CYS A 28 6.04 1.65 10.81
CA CYS A 28 5.16 2.81 10.89
C CYS A 28 4.28 2.78 12.15
N SER A 29 3.64 3.90 12.48
CA SER A 29 2.61 3.96 13.50
C SER A 29 1.43 3.07 13.13
N ASN A 30 0.79 2.46 14.13
CA ASN A 30 -0.38 1.63 13.91
C ASN A 30 -1.58 2.45 13.42
N GLY A 31 -2.35 1.86 12.51
CA GLY A 31 -3.69 2.32 12.17
C GLY A 31 -4.75 1.31 12.59
N LYS A 32 -6.02 1.59 12.28
CA LYS A 32 -7.14 0.73 12.66
C LYS A 32 -8.01 0.38 11.44
N VAL A 33 -8.32 -0.89 11.27
CA VAL A 33 -9.34 -1.38 10.33
C VAL A 33 -10.44 -2.04 11.15
N LYS A 34 -11.69 -1.60 10.95
CA LYS A 34 -12.85 -2.06 11.73
C LYS A 34 -12.53 -2.01 13.25
N ASP A 35 -12.36 -3.17 13.86
CA ASP A 35 -12.21 -3.41 15.29
C ASP A 35 -10.77 -3.78 15.72
N TYR A 36 -9.81 -3.89 14.79
CA TYR A 36 -8.42 -4.29 15.08
C TYR A 36 -7.39 -3.36 14.44
N TYR A 37 -6.14 -3.52 14.87
CA TYR A 37 -5.03 -2.71 14.41
C TYR A 37 -4.28 -3.35 13.24
N TYR A 38 -3.72 -2.51 12.39
CA TYR A 38 -2.69 -2.90 11.44
C TYR A 38 -1.43 -2.08 11.67
N ASN A 39 -0.31 -2.66 11.26
CA ASN A 39 0.98 -2.00 11.21
C ASN A 39 1.54 -2.04 9.79
N ILE A 40 2.08 -0.92 9.32
CA ILE A 40 2.78 -0.86 8.04
C ILE A 40 4.28 -0.94 8.29
N TRP A 41 4.98 -1.74 7.49
CA TRP A 41 6.44 -1.65 7.37
C TRP A 41 6.79 -1.22 5.96
N ILE A 42 7.72 -0.30 5.83
CA ILE A 42 8.21 0.22 4.56
C ILE A 42 9.62 -0.30 4.33
N ASN A 43 9.90 -0.77 3.10
CA ASN A 43 11.25 -1.22 2.74
C ASN A 43 12.19 -0.02 2.61
N LYS A 44 13.49 -0.30 2.45
CA LYS A 44 14.55 0.67 2.21
C LYS A 44 14.15 1.71 1.15
N SER A 45 14.43 2.97 1.46
CA SER A 45 14.16 4.08 0.55
C SER A 45 14.95 3.97 -0.76
N ALA A 46 14.28 4.25 -1.88
CA ALA A 46 14.91 4.43 -3.19
C ALA A 46 15.64 5.80 -3.32
N ALA A 47 15.61 6.62 -2.27
CA ALA A 47 16.33 7.88 -2.15
C ALA A 47 16.14 8.80 -3.37
N GLY A 48 17.22 9.32 -3.95
CA GLY A 48 17.21 10.29 -5.06
C GLY A 48 16.69 9.75 -6.40
N MET A 49 16.42 8.45 -6.52
CA MET A 49 15.88 7.82 -7.74
C MET A 49 14.39 7.48 -7.62
N TYR A 50 13.69 8.12 -6.68
CA TYR A 50 12.28 7.88 -6.46
C TYR A 50 11.40 8.57 -7.51
N THR A 51 10.64 7.76 -8.23
CA THR A 51 9.53 8.15 -9.08
C THR A 51 8.25 7.98 -8.27
N PRO A 52 7.40 9.01 -8.15
CA PRO A 52 6.11 8.88 -7.48
C PRO A 52 5.30 7.72 -8.03
N ILE A 53 4.79 6.88 -7.13
CA ILE A 53 3.96 5.73 -7.48
C ILE A 53 2.61 6.26 -7.95
N PRO A 54 2.12 5.84 -9.12
CA PRO A 54 0.82 6.27 -9.62
C PRO A 54 -0.34 5.70 -8.77
N ILE A 55 -1.41 6.49 -8.62
CA ILE A 55 -2.52 6.15 -7.73
C ILE A 55 -3.32 4.91 -8.17
N ASP A 56 -3.28 4.55 -9.45
CA ASP A 56 -4.02 3.41 -9.99
C ASP A 56 -3.57 2.06 -9.44
N VAL A 57 -2.40 2.01 -8.81
CA VAL A 57 -1.94 0.83 -8.07
C VAL A 57 -2.86 0.49 -6.88
N VAL A 58 -3.48 1.51 -6.26
CA VAL A 58 -4.39 1.31 -5.12
C VAL A 58 -5.61 0.51 -5.54
N ASP A 59 -6.13 0.77 -6.74
CA ASP A 59 -7.26 0.02 -7.31
C ASP A 59 -6.85 -1.44 -7.58
N PHE A 60 -5.65 -1.65 -8.14
CA PHE A 60 -5.11 -2.98 -8.36
C PHE A 60 -4.98 -3.76 -7.04
N TRP A 61 -4.33 -3.20 -6.02
CA TRP A 61 -4.17 -3.87 -4.73
C TRP A 61 -5.49 -4.14 -4.03
N THR A 62 -6.39 -3.15 -4.02
CA THR A 62 -7.71 -3.27 -3.35
C THR A 62 -8.56 -4.34 -4.03
N LYS A 63 -8.63 -4.35 -5.36
CA LYS A 63 -9.35 -5.39 -6.12
C LYS A 63 -8.80 -6.79 -5.86
N ASN A 64 -7.49 -6.91 -5.69
CA ASN A 64 -6.83 -8.20 -5.48
C ASN A 64 -6.76 -8.63 -4.01
N GLN A 65 -7.10 -7.76 -3.04
CA GLN A 65 -7.37 -8.15 -1.66
C GLN A 65 -8.75 -8.83 -1.58
N VAL A 66 -8.77 -10.10 -1.99
CA VAL A 66 -9.96 -10.96 -1.99
C VAL A 66 -10.21 -11.58 -0.62
N THR A 67 -11.43 -12.11 -0.43
CA THR A 67 -11.84 -12.79 0.81
C THR A 67 -10.88 -13.92 1.17
N SER A 68 -10.53 -14.07 2.45
CA SER A 68 -9.54 -15.07 2.87
C SER A 68 -9.94 -16.51 2.59
N LYS A 69 -11.24 -16.83 2.63
CA LYS A 69 -11.78 -18.16 2.31
C LYS A 69 -11.65 -18.59 0.84
N THR A 70 -11.29 -17.66 -0.06
CA THR A 70 -11.08 -17.96 -1.48
C THR A 70 -9.86 -18.86 -1.69
N PHE A 71 -8.94 -18.90 -0.72
CA PHE A 71 -7.75 -19.72 -0.77
C PHE A 71 -7.98 -21.06 -0.08
N VAL A 72 -7.89 -22.15 -0.85
CA VAL A 72 -8.00 -23.54 -0.33
C VAL A 72 -6.77 -23.91 0.52
N ASN A 73 -5.64 -23.24 0.30
CA ASN A 73 -4.37 -23.50 0.96
C ASN A 73 -3.89 -22.26 1.75
N SER A 74 -3.29 -22.46 2.92
CA SER A 74 -2.68 -21.45 3.79
C SER A 74 -1.33 -20.87 3.29
N LEU A 75 -0.87 -21.31 2.12
CA LEU A 75 0.32 -20.75 1.48
C LEU A 75 0.14 -19.29 1.05
N VAL A 76 1.26 -18.67 0.67
CA VAL A 76 1.34 -17.30 0.16
C VAL A 76 0.78 -17.22 -1.27
N HIS A 77 -0.07 -16.23 -1.55
CA HIS A 77 -0.73 -16.06 -2.86
C HIS A 77 -0.34 -14.72 -3.52
N PRO A 78 0.55 -14.73 -4.52
CA PRO A 78 0.94 -13.53 -5.25
C PRO A 78 0.05 -13.27 -6.47
N ASP A 79 -0.29 -12.00 -6.70
CA ASP A 79 -0.80 -11.48 -7.97
C ASP A 79 0.10 -10.35 -8.45
N TYR A 80 0.34 -10.32 -9.76
CA TYR A 80 1.15 -9.29 -10.39
C TYR A 80 0.50 -8.77 -11.67
N MET A 81 0.80 -7.52 -12.03
CA MET A 81 0.43 -6.90 -13.28
C MET A 81 1.56 -6.00 -13.75
N ILE A 82 1.84 -6.03 -15.05
CA ILE A 82 2.72 -5.06 -15.69
C ILE A 82 1.83 -4.13 -16.51
N LYS A 83 1.95 -2.82 -16.29
CA LYS A 83 1.14 -1.81 -16.97
C LYS A 83 1.97 -0.58 -17.30
N LYS A 84 1.74 -0.02 -18.48
CA LYS A 84 2.21 1.32 -18.84
C LYS A 84 1.39 2.38 -18.12
N CYS A 85 2.03 3.22 -17.31
CA CYS A 85 1.39 4.35 -16.66
C CYS A 85 1.34 5.54 -17.63
N GLU A 86 0.16 5.86 -18.14
CA GLU A 86 -0.03 6.96 -19.10
C GLU A 86 0.43 8.33 -18.56
N ALA A 87 0.31 8.55 -17.25
CA ALA A 87 0.71 9.81 -16.63
C ALA A 87 2.23 10.01 -16.55
N THR A 88 3.01 8.92 -16.54
CA THR A 88 4.48 8.96 -16.38
C THR A 88 5.24 8.46 -17.60
N ASP A 89 4.57 7.84 -18.57
CA ASP A 89 5.14 7.11 -19.71
C ASP A 89 6.15 6.02 -19.30
N ILE A 90 6.02 5.53 -18.06
CA ILE A 90 6.84 4.50 -17.45
C ILE A 90 6.02 3.22 -17.32
N ASP A 91 6.64 2.08 -17.61
CA ASP A 91 6.05 0.78 -17.31
C ASP A 91 6.25 0.46 -15.83
N TRP A 92 5.21 -0.06 -15.17
CA TRP A 92 5.23 -0.40 -13.76
C TRP A 92 4.92 -1.87 -13.56
N VAL A 93 5.61 -2.48 -12.59
CA VAL A 93 5.22 -3.75 -11.99
C VAL A 93 4.44 -3.46 -10.72
N TYR A 94 3.18 -3.85 -10.69
CA TYR A 94 2.36 -3.87 -9.48
C TYR A 94 2.29 -5.30 -8.97
N GLY A 95 2.55 -5.48 -7.68
CA GLY A 95 2.51 -6.78 -7.02
C GLY A 95 1.72 -6.69 -5.72
N ILE A 96 0.94 -7.72 -5.44
CA ILE A 96 0.32 -7.95 -4.13
C ILE A 96 0.48 -9.40 -3.75
N THR A 97 1.06 -9.63 -2.58
CA THR A 97 1.22 -10.96 -2.01
C THR A 97 0.37 -11.05 -0.75
N LYS A 98 -0.51 -12.05 -0.68
CA LYS A 98 -1.45 -12.24 0.43
C LYS A 98 -1.07 -13.44 1.28
N GLN A 99 -1.12 -13.27 2.59
CA GLN A 99 -1.02 -14.36 3.55
C GLN A 99 -2.04 -14.14 4.65
N TYR A 100 -3.08 -14.97 4.71
CA TYR A 100 -4.09 -14.86 5.76
C TYR A 100 -3.91 -15.96 6.81
N SER A 101 -4.15 -15.59 8.07
CA SER A 101 -4.40 -16.57 9.12
C SER A 101 -5.84 -17.09 8.98
N GLN A 102 -6.07 -18.36 9.28
CA GLN A 102 -7.42 -18.94 9.24
C GLN A 102 -8.27 -18.59 10.48
N ASN A 103 -7.75 -17.74 11.38
CA ASN A 103 -8.40 -17.42 12.65
C ASN A 103 -9.66 -16.56 12.48
N ARG A 104 -9.74 -15.79 11.38
CA ARG A 104 -10.87 -14.92 11.05
C ARG A 104 -11.02 -14.85 9.54
N VAL A 105 -12.27 -14.83 9.07
CA VAL A 105 -12.55 -14.50 7.66
C VAL A 105 -12.34 -13.00 7.47
N ILE A 106 -11.44 -12.65 6.57
CA ILE A 106 -11.23 -11.26 6.13
C ILE A 106 -12.06 -11.07 4.87
N ASP A 107 -12.93 -10.06 4.87
CA ASP A 107 -13.76 -9.76 3.70
C ASP A 107 -12.89 -9.20 2.56
N ALA A 108 -13.38 -9.33 1.34
CA ALA A 108 -12.76 -8.65 0.21
C ALA A 108 -12.78 -7.13 0.44
N GLN A 109 -11.68 -6.46 0.11
CA GLN A 109 -11.49 -5.01 0.25
C GLN A 109 -11.59 -4.47 1.70
N GLU A 110 -11.67 -5.33 2.72
CA GLU A 110 -11.67 -4.92 4.13
C GLU A 110 -10.44 -4.05 4.47
N TRP A 111 -9.32 -4.31 3.81
CA TRP A 111 -8.06 -3.59 4.03
C TRP A 111 -7.86 -2.40 3.09
N ALA A 112 -8.88 -1.96 2.34
CA ALA A 112 -8.77 -0.82 1.41
C ALA A 112 -8.18 0.44 2.03
N GLY A 113 -8.60 0.79 3.26
CA GLY A 113 -8.04 1.93 4.00
C GLY A 113 -6.55 1.75 4.31
N ALA A 114 -6.16 0.57 4.83
CA ALA A 114 -4.76 0.26 5.13
C ALA A 114 -3.88 0.20 3.87
N ILE A 115 -4.42 -0.26 2.74
CA ILE A 115 -3.77 -0.24 1.42
C ILE A 115 -3.53 1.20 0.97
N LYS A 116 -4.53 2.08 1.11
CA LYS A 116 -4.37 3.51 0.75
C LYS A 116 -3.32 4.19 1.63
N ASP A 117 -3.31 3.89 2.91
CA ASP A 117 -2.30 4.40 3.83
C ASP A 117 -0.90 3.89 3.48
N ALA A 118 -0.77 2.61 3.13
CA ALA A 118 0.47 2.02 2.64
C ALA A 118 0.98 2.76 1.40
N TYR A 119 0.12 3.03 0.42
CA TYR A 119 0.44 3.84 -0.75
C TYR A 119 0.95 5.25 -0.37
N ASP A 120 0.28 5.92 0.57
CA ASP A 120 0.66 7.28 0.99
C ASP A 120 2.02 7.29 1.70
N VAL A 121 2.28 6.33 2.59
CA VAL A 121 3.59 6.22 3.26
C VAL A 121 4.68 5.77 2.29
N MET A 122 4.40 4.88 1.34
CA MET A 122 5.37 4.47 0.31
C MET A 122 5.84 5.69 -0.50
N ASN A 123 4.91 6.58 -0.89
CA ASN A 123 5.24 7.84 -1.55
C ASN A 123 5.99 8.82 -0.66
N ARG A 124 5.55 8.98 0.60
CA ARG A 124 6.17 9.92 1.54
C ARG A 124 7.61 9.52 1.90
N TYR A 125 7.83 8.24 2.13
CA TYR A 125 9.12 7.66 2.54
C TYR A 125 9.92 7.07 1.36
N LYS A 126 9.45 7.34 0.14
CA LYS A 126 10.16 7.07 -1.12
C LYS A 126 10.59 5.61 -1.25
N THR A 127 9.67 4.67 -1.06
CA THR A 127 9.92 3.24 -1.21
C THR A 127 8.92 2.62 -2.17
N TYR A 128 9.29 1.51 -2.79
CA TYR A 128 8.45 0.78 -3.75
C TYR A 128 7.85 -0.49 -3.18
N GLN A 129 8.14 -0.80 -1.92
CA GLN A 129 7.61 -1.98 -1.25
C GLN A 129 7.21 -1.65 0.19
N ALA A 130 6.08 -2.20 0.61
CA ALA A 130 5.62 -2.15 1.98
C ALA A 130 4.89 -3.44 2.35
N THR A 131 4.75 -3.70 3.64
CA THR A 131 3.84 -4.73 4.14
C THR A 131 2.78 -4.12 5.04
N VAL A 132 1.53 -4.57 4.90
CA VAL A 132 0.45 -4.32 5.85
C VAL A 132 0.30 -5.58 6.69
N ASN A 133 0.44 -5.47 8.01
CA ASN A 133 0.42 -6.61 8.93
C ASN A 133 -0.69 -6.45 9.97
N THR A 134 -1.37 -7.55 10.25
CA THR A 134 -2.44 -7.66 11.25
C THR A 134 -2.29 -8.99 11.99
N ASP A 135 -3.01 -9.16 13.09
CA ASP A 135 -3.10 -10.46 13.76
C ASP A 135 -3.79 -11.54 12.89
N PHE A 136 -4.48 -11.12 11.82
CA PHE A 136 -5.25 -11.99 10.95
C PHE A 136 -4.57 -12.30 9.61
N GLY A 137 -3.40 -11.73 9.35
CA GLY A 137 -2.65 -11.92 8.11
C GLY A 137 -1.86 -10.68 7.69
N SER A 138 -1.25 -10.77 6.52
CA SER A 138 -0.44 -9.72 5.94
C SER A 138 -0.63 -9.60 4.42
N LEU A 139 -0.36 -8.39 3.92
CA LEU A 139 -0.12 -8.11 2.51
C LEU A 139 1.32 -7.64 2.34
N ALA A 140 2.03 -8.11 1.33
CA ALA A 140 3.16 -7.40 0.76
C ALA A 140 2.69 -6.68 -0.51
N LEU A 141 2.96 -5.38 -0.59
CA LEU A 141 2.54 -4.48 -1.65
C LEU A 141 3.78 -3.96 -2.37
N GLU A 142 3.79 -4.07 -3.68
CA GLU A 142 4.93 -3.67 -4.52
C GLU A 142 4.46 -2.83 -5.70
N ALA A 143 5.16 -1.72 -5.95
CA ALA A 143 4.93 -0.85 -7.09
C ALA A 143 6.28 -0.35 -7.58
N THR A 144 6.91 -1.08 -8.51
CA THR A 144 8.27 -0.77 -8.96
C THR A 144 8.25 -0.27 -10.39
N PRO A 145 8.86 0.88 -10.70
CA PRO A 145 8.98 1.34 -12.07
C PRO A 145 10.00 0.46 -12.81
N ILE A 146 9.59 -0.09 -13.94
CA ILE A 146 10.50 -0.65 -14.93
C ILE A 146 11.07 0.57 -15.65
N ALA A 147 12.33 0.90 -15.39
CA ALA A 147 12.98 1.97 -16.14
C ALA A 147 12.94 1.61 -17.64
N THR A 148 12.04 2.24 -18.40
CA THR A 148 12.24 2.40 -19.84
C THR A 148 13.49 3.28 -19.94
N SER A 149 14.59 2.61 -20.26
CA SER A 149 15.93 3.15 -20.22
C SER A 149 15.99 4.61 -20.65
N ARG A 150 16.31 5.54 -19.74
CA ARG A 150 16.78 6.87 -20.18
C ARG A 150 18.13 6.78 -20.90
N LYS A 151 18.77 5.59 -20.95
CA LYS A 151 19.94 5.23 -21.75
C LYS A 151 20.05 3.71 -21.98
N CYS A 152 19.28 3.12 -22.90
CA CYS A 152 19.79 1.98 -23.68
C CYS A 152 20.30 2.59 -24.99
N LYS A 153 21.37 3.37 -24.88
CA LYS A 153 22.28 3.50 -26.01
C LYS A 153 23.12 2.24 -25.95
N MET A 154 22.92 1.36 -26.93
CA MET A 154 23.98 0.44 -27.34
C MET A 154 25.24 1.26 -27.67
#